data_AF-A0A7C8V8T6-F1
#
_entry.id   AF-A0A7C8V8T6-F1
#
_cell.length_a   1.000
_cell.length_b   1.000
_cell.length_c   1.000
_cell.angle_alpha   90.00
_cell.angle_beta   90.00
_cell.angle_gamma   90.00
#
_symmetry.space_group_name_H-M   'P 1'
#
loop_
_entity.id
_entity.type
_entity.pdbx_description
1 polymer ?
#
loop_
_entity_poly.entity_id
_entity_poly.type
_entity_poly.pdbx_seq_one_letter_code
_entity_poly.pdbx_strand_id
1 'polypeptide(L)'
;MGHASKVVLYDDKKVKGVEVEFDGIRETKIIEADVVVVAAGPWTSRLLPNIPVSTQRAHSITISTQTPVSPHALFTNIKLKNGSLATPEIYPRTDEIYACGDVEKHAPLPKFARDVKVDEGRCRQIMKDISVVSEILEYGEITAMQACYLPYSEIGPGPSVGWVPGMRNVAVAAGHSCWGICNAPGTGKLLTELICEGRISSANIQSLDPGRYTR
;
A
#
# COMPACT_ATOMS: atom_id res chain seq x y z
N MET A 1 -7.83 -15.00 14.81
CA MET A 1 -7.87 -13.87 13.85
C MET A 1 -8.31 -14.45 12.51
N GLY A 2 -9.02 -13.70 11.66
CA GLY A 2 -9.50 -14.23 10.37
C GLY A 2 -9.07 -13.36 9.20
N HIS A 3 -9.11 -13.90 7.99
CA HIS A 3 -8.79 -13.18 6.75
C HIS A 3 -9.74 -13.54 5.63
N ALA A 4 -10.01 -12.59 4.74
CA ALA A 4 -10.73 -12.87 3.51
C ALA A 4 -9.88 -13.78 2.63
N SER A 5 -10.44 -14.93 2.22
CA SER A 5 -9.82 -15.88 1.30
C SER A 5 -10.31 -15.67 -0.13
N LYS A 6 -11.59 -15.30 -0.32
CA LYS A 6 -12.22 -15.24 -1.63
C LYS A 6 -13.44 -14.32 -1.66
N VAL A 7 -13.66 -13.63 -2.78
CA VAL A 7 -14.96 -13.00 -3.11
C VAL A 7 -15.87 -14.08 -3.70
N VAL A 8 -17.03 -14.30 -3.09
CA VAL A 8 -17.99 -15.34 -3.49
C VAL A 8 -19.10 -14.71 -4.33
N LEU A 9 -19.44 -15.34 -5.45
CA LEU A 9 -20.47 -14.88 -6.39
C LEU A 9 -21.62 -15.90 -6.49
N TYR A 10 -22.84 -15.42 -6.73
CA TYR A 10 -23.95 -16.15 -7.32
C TYR A 10 -23.76 -16.24 -8.84
N ASP A 11 -23.95 -17.44 -9.40
CA ASP A 11 -23.90 -17.74 -10.83
C ASP A 11 -22.69 -17.11 -11.55
N ASP A 12 -21.54 -17.07 -10.87
CA ASP A 12 -20.28 -16.45 -11.32
C ASP A 12 -20.38 -14.99 -11.76
N LYS A 13 -21.43 -14.27 -11.36
CA LYS A 13 -21.71 -12.91 -11.83
C LYS A 13 -21.99 -11.91 -10.73
N LYS A 14 -22.87 -12.21 -9.77
CA LYS A 14 -23.30 -11.23 -8.74
C LYS A 14 -22.69 -11.58 -7.40
N VAL A 15 -22.20 -10.60 -6.65
CA VAL A 15 -21.65 -10.88 -5.32
C VAL A 15 -22.68 -11.56 -4.40
N LYS A 16 -22.20 -12.58 -3.69
CA LYS A 16 -22.87 -13.21 -2.55
C LYS A 16 -22.29 -12.71 -1.23
N GLY A 17 -20.97 -12.52 -1.19
CA GLY A 17 -20.27 -12.12 0.01
C GLY A 17 -18.78 -12.39 -0.08
N VAL A 18 -18.14 -12.49 1.08
CA VAL A 18 -16.72 -12.79 1.23
C VAL A 18 -16.55 -14.04 2.07
N GLU A 19 -15.75 -14.99 1.59
CA GLU A 19 -15.31 -16.12 2.38
C GLU A 19 -14.18 -15.68 3.32
N VAL A 20 -14.31 -16.05 4.59
CA VAL A 20 -13.35 -15.74 5.65
C VAL A 20 -12.83 -17.04 6.25
N GLU A 21 -11.51 -17.18 6.22
CA GLU A 21 -10.74 -18.23 6.91
C GLU A 21 -10.32 -17.75 8.30
N PHE A 22 -10.51 -18.56 9.33
CA PHE A 22 -10.10 -18.24 10.70
C PHE A 22 -8.86 -19.04 11.10
N ASP A 23 -7.86 -18.36 11.65
CA ASP A 23 -6.64 -19.00 12.13
C ASP A 23 -6.96 -20.07 13.18
N GLY A 24 -6.44 -21.29 12.97
CA GLY A 24 -6.64 -22.42 13.87
C GLY A 24 -7.97 -23.18 13.71
N ILE A 25 -8.86 -22.71 12.83
CA ILE A 25 -10.13 -23.37 12.51
C ILE A 25 -10.08 -23.81 11.04
N ARG A 26 -10.36 -25.08 10.75
CA ARG A 26 -10.36 -25.61 9.37
C ARG A 26 -11.56 -25.15 8.53
N GLU A 27 -12.60 -24.64 9.18
CA GLU A 27 -13.81 -24.18 8.53
C GLU A 27 -13.71 -22.72 8.06
N THR A 28 -14.26 -22.47 6.88
CA THR A 28 -14.50 -21.11 6.37
C THR A 28 -15.91 -20.68 6.71
N LYS A 29 -16.15 -19.37 6.79
CA LYS A 29 -17.50 -18.79 6.87
C LYS A 29 -17.69 -17.78 5.76
N ILE A 30 -18.90 -17.74 5.20
CA ILE A 30 -19.28 -16.69 4.26
C ILE A 30 -19.94 -15.57 5.06
N ILE A 31 -19.42 -14.35 4.92
CA ILE A 31 -20.11 -13.14 5.33
C ILE A 31 -20.85 -12.62 4.11
N GLU A 32 -22.18 -12.70 4.14
CA GLU A 32 -23.02 -12.24 3.04
C GLU A 32 -23.01 -10.71 2.94
N ALA A 33 -23.01 -10.20 1.71
CA ALA A 33 -23.00 -8.77 1.43
C ALA A 33 -23.64 -8.49 0.07
N ASP A 34 -24.39 -7.38 -0.02
CA ASP A 34 -24.97 -6.91 -1.30
C ASP A 34 -23.93 -6.29 -2.23
N VAL A 35 -22.86 -5.73 -1.65
CA VAL A 35 -21.74 -5.08 -2.32
C VAL A 35 -20.45 -5.42 -1.57
N VAL A 36 -19.38 -5.73 -2.31
CA VAL A 36 -18.03 -5.94 -1.75
C VAL A 36 -17.06 -4.95 -2.38
N VAL A 37 -16.28 -4.26 -1.53
CA VAL A 37 -15.17 -3.41 -1.97
C VAL A 37 -13.85 -4.09 -1.60
N VAL A 38 -13.06 -4.44 -2.61
CA VAL A 38 -11.71 -4.97 -2.40
C VAL A 38 -10.72 -3.81 -2.36
N ALA A 39 -10.32 -3.44 -1.15
CA ALA A 39 -9.29 -2.42 -0.88
C ALA A 39 -8.06 -3.04 -0.19
N ALA A 40 -7.67 -4.24 -0.63
CA ALA A 40 -6.67 -5.08 0.05
C ALA A 40 -5.20 -4.72 -0.30
N GLY A 41 -4.96 -3.52 -0.86
CA GLY A 41 -3.62 -3.02 -1.18
C GLY A 41 -2.78 -4.06 -1.93
N PRO A 42 -1.58 -4.42 -1.44
CA PRO A 42 -0.70 -5.42 -2.07
C PRO A 42 -1.33 -6.81 -2.28
N TRP A 43 -2.33 -7.17 -1.48
CA TRP A 43 -2.96 -8.50 -1.52
C TRP A 43 -4.18 -8.57 -2.45
N THR A 44 -4.50 -7.48 -3.18
CA THR A 44 -5.68 -7.38 -4.04
C THR A 44 -5.77 -8.51 -5.06
N SER A 45 -4.66 -8.83 -5.75
CA SER A 45 -4.62 -9.88 -6.78
C SER A 45 -4.94 -11.29 -6.24
N ARG A 46 -4.90 -11.51 -4.92
CA ARG A 46 -5.32 -12.80 -4.33
C ARG A 46 -6.83 -12.95 -4.23
N LEU A 47 -7.53 -11.83 -4.01
CA LEU A 47 -8.99 -11.78 -3.97
C LEU A 47 -9.59 -11.56 -5.37
N LEU A 48 -8.87 -10.84 -6.23
CA LEU A 48 -9.25 -10.50 -7.59
C LEU A 48 -8.10 -10.78 -8.56
N PRO A 49 -7.89 -12.04 -9.00
CA PRO A 49 -6.75 -12.42 -9.86
C PRO A 49 -6.66 -11.65 -11.19
N ASN A 50 -7.79 -11.14 -11.69
CA ASN A 50 -7.85 -10.38 -12.94
C ASN A 50 -7.56 -8.88 -12.77
N ILE A 51 -7.35 -8.39 -11.54
CA ILE A 51 -6.93 -7.03 -11.27
C ILE A 51 -5.43 -7.04 -10.96
N PRO A 52 -4.55 -6.73 -11.93
CA PRO A 52 -3.13 -6.87 -11.75
C PRO A 52 -2.58 -5.75 -10.85
N VAL A 53 -2.23 -6.15 -9.63
CA VAL A 53 -1.50 -5.32 -8.66
C VAL A 53 -0.12 -5.94 -8.43
N SER A 54 0.91 -5.19 -8.83
CA SER A 54 2.31 -5.48 -8.55
C SER A 54 2.71 -4.92 -7.18
N THR A 55 3.77 -5.45 -6.57
CA THR A 55 4.15 -5.05 -5.21
C THR A 55 5.67 -4.92 -5.07
N GLN A 56 6.10 -4.00 -4.22
CA GLN A 56 7.51 -3.80 -3.87
C GLN A 56 7.65 -3.62 -2.37
N ARG A 57 8.65 -4.27 -1.75
CA ARG A 57 8.88 -4.14 -0.31
C ARG A 57 9.68 -2.87 -0.03
N ALA A 58 9.17 -1.99 0.81
CA ALA A 58 9.87 -0.80 1.29
C ALA A 58 10.29 -0.99 2.74
N HIS A 59 11.43 -0.39 3.12
CA HIS A 59 11.91 -0.37 4.50
C HIS A 59 11.91 1.06 5.02
N SER A 60 11.69 1.20 6.32
CA SER A 60 11.74 2.48 7.00
C SER A 60 12.26 2.34 8.41
N ILE A 61 12.69 3.47 8.96
CA ILE A 61 13.13 3.63 10.33
C ILE A 61 12.44 4.83 10.96
N THR A 62 12.27 4.77 12.27
CA THR A 62 12.01 5.95 13.09
C THR A 62 13.23 6.26 13.93
N ILE A 63 13.44 7.54 14.21
CA ILE A 63 14.68 8.04 14.81
C ILE A 63 14.32 9.07 15.89
N SER A 64 14.88 8.91 17.08
CA SER A 64 14.86 9.94 18.11
C SER A 64 16.09 10.83 17.98
N THR A 65 15.91 12.13 18.17
CA THR A 65 16.98 13.13 18.13
C THR A 65 17.12 13.82 19.48
N GLN A 66 18.33 14.26 19.81
CA GLN A 66 18.61 14.96 21.07
C GLN A 66 17.98 16.37 21.12
N THR A 67 17.73 16.97 19.95
CA THR A 67 17.14 18.30 19.81
C THR A 67 15.96 18.26 18.83
N PRO A 68 14.99 19.16 18.98
CA PRO A 68 13.90 19.31 18.01
C PRO A 68 14.43 19.65 16.62
N VAL A 69 13.78 19.10 15.59
CA VAL A 69 14.06 19.41 14.19
C VAL A 69 12.97 20.28 13.57
N SER A 70 13.30 20.97 12.48
CA SER A 70 12.28 21.73 11.73
C SER A 70 11.26 20.79 11.09
N PRO A 71 10.00 21.22 10.85
CA PRO A 71 8.94 20.39 10.30
C PRO A 71 9.03 20.20 8.76
N HIS A 72 10.22 20.33 8.17
CA HIS A 72 10.40 20.23 6.72
C HIS A 72 10.67 18.79 6.30
N ALA A 73 9.81 18.24 5.45
CA ALA A 73 10.07 16.97 4.77
C ALA A 73 11.15 17.16 3.70
N LEU A 74 12.10 16.22 3.63
CA LEU A 74 13.19 16.23 2.67
C LEU A 74 13.02 15.10 1.67
N PHE A 75 12.95 15.46 0.39
CA PHE A 75 13.04 14.54 -0.74
C PHE A 75 14.44 14.69 -1.33
N THR A 76 15.27 13.67 -1.16
CA THR A 76 16.71 13.83 -1.37
C THR A 76 17.22 13.00 -2.55
N ASN A 77 18.35 13.46 -3.10
CA ASN A 77 19.15 12.72 -4.06
C ASN A 77 20.62 12.91 -3.67
N ILE A 78 21.13 11.98 -2.87
CA ILE A 78 22.40 12.12 -2.14
C ILE A 78 23.46 11.28 -2.83
N LYS A 79 24.57 11.93 -3.22
CA LYS A 79 25.78 11.23 -3.65
C LYS A 79 26.63 10.88 -2.43
N LEU A 80 26.72 9.59 -2.10
CA LEU A 80 27.47 9.10 -0.96
C LEU A 80 28.98 9.10 -1.23
N LYS A 81 29.80 9.02 -0.17
CA LYS A 81 31.28 9.04 -0.24
C LYS A 81 31.86 7.92 -1.13
N ASN A 82 31.19 6.77 -1.19
CA ASN A 82 31.56 5.65 -2.05
C ASN A 82 31.14 5.84 -3.53
N GLY A 83 30.58 7.00 -3.89
CA GLY A 83 30.13 7.34 -5.23
C GLY A 83 28.72 6.84 -5.60
N SER A 84 28.09 6.03 -4.74
CA SER A 84 26.72 5.56 -4.96
C SER A 84 25.69 6.67 -4.71
N LEU A 85 24.50 6.49 -5.29
CA LEU A 85 23.38 7.41 -5.15
C LEU A 85 22.37 6.79 -4.18
N ALA A 86 21.89 7.60 -3.23
CA ALA A 86 20.79 7.22 -2.34
C ALA A 86 19.68 8.27 -2.44
N THR A 87 18.42 7.82 -2.47
CA THR A 87 17.25 8.69 -2.54
C THR A 87 16.33 8.52 -1.32
N PRO A 88 16.83 8.67 -0.08
CA PRO A 88 15.97 8.57 1.08
C PRO A 88 15.01 9.76 1.17
N GLU A 89 13.86 9.51 1.75
CA GLU A 89 12.89 10.55 2.12
C GLU A 89 12.86 10.65 3.64
N ILE A 90 12.90 11.87 4.16
CA ILE A 90 13.03 12.16 5.59
C ILE A 90 11.85 13.04 6.01
N TYR A 91 11.09 12.58 7.00
CA TYR A 91 9.86 13.20 7.47
C TYR A 91 9.93 13.44 8.97
N PRO A 92 10.22 14.67 9.40
CA PRO A 92 10.02 15.09 10.78
C PRO A 92 8.56 14.88 11.18
N ARG A 93 8.34 14.21 12.31
CA ARG A 93 7.06 14.11 13.02
C ARG A 93 7.17 14.89 14.33
N THR A 94 6.08 14.94 15.09
CA THR A 94 6.03 15.69 16.36
C THR A 94 7.12 15.24 17.35
N ASP A 95 7.35 13.94 17.47
CA ASP A 95 8.22 13.36 18.51
C ASP A 95 9.40 12.55 17.97
N GLU A 96 9.45 12.30 16.66
CA GLU A 96 10.44 11.44 16.02
C GLU A 96 10.66 11.86 14.56
N ILE A 97 11.68 11.31 13.91
CA ILE A 97 11.88 11.43 12.47
C ILE A 97 11.62 10.08 11.83
N TYR A 98 10.77 10.06 10.81
CA TYR A 98 10.60 8.89 9.96
C TYR A 98 11.48 9.03 8.72
N ALA A 99 12.20 7.97 8.36
CA ALA A 99 12.95 7.91 7.12
C ALA A 99 12.71 6.61 6.38
N CYS A 100 12.62 6.66 5.06
CA CYS A 100 12.54 5.49 4.20
C CYS A 100 13.53 5.58 3.05
N GLY A 101 13.96 4.43 2.56
CA GLY A 101 14.90 4.33 1.44
C GLY A 101 14.34 3.52 0.28
N ASP A 102 15.24 3.05 -0.57
CA ASP A 102 14.89 2.36 -1.81
C ASP A 102 14.13 1.05 -1.58
N VAL A 103 13.21 0.79 -2.50
CA VAL A 103 12.38 -0.40 -2.55
C VAL A 103 13.15 -1.63 -3.03
N GLU A 104 12.72 -2.79 -2.54
CA GLU A 104 13.14 -4.09 -3.00
C GLU A 104 12.09 -4.67 -3.97
N LYS A 105 12.45 -4.72 -5.26
CA LYS A 105 11.52 -5.03 -6.35
C LYS A 105 11.14 -6.51 -6.47
N HIS A 106 11.94 -7.41 -5.93
CA HIS A 106 11.79 -8.86 -6.12
C HIS A 106 11.45 -9.60 -4.81
N ALA A 107 11.13 -8.87 -3.75
CA ALA A 107 10.72 -9.45 -2.48
C ALA A 107 9.37 -10.18 -2.66
N PRO A 108 9.26 -11.47 -2.27
CA PRO A 108 8.00 -12.20 -2.39
C PRO A 108 6.95 -11.63 -1.42
N LEU A 109 5.74 -11.36 -1.89
CA LEU A 109 4.65 -10.91 -1.02
C LEU A 109 4.22 -12.05 -0.06
N PRO A 110 4.35 -11.89 1.27
CA PRO A 110 4.03 -12.96 2.21
C PRO A 110 2.52 -13.20 2.33
N LYS A 111 2.09 -14.29 3.00
CA LYS A 111 0.66 -14.61 3.09
C LYS A 111 -0.11 -13.48 3.77
N PHE A 112 0.41 -12.94 4.87
CA PHE A 112 -0.25 -11.88 5.62
C PHE A 112 0.64 -10.65 5.83
N ALA A 113 0.01 -9.50 6.10
CA ALA A 113 0.73 -8.28 6.48
C ALA A 113 1.59 -8.47 7.74
N ARG A 114 1.12 -9.27 8.71
CA ARG A 114 1.88 -9.64 9.92
C ARG A 114 3.12 -10.49 9.66
N ASP A 115 3.22 -11.12 8.49
CA ASP A 115 4.36 -11.96 8.12
C ASP A 115 5.46 -11.17 7.40
N VAL A 116 5.24 -9.88 7.13
CA VAL A 116 6.24 -9.01 6.50
C VAL A 116 7.51 -8.99 7.35
N LYS A 117 8.63 -9.35 6.72
CA LYS A 117 9.94 -9.38 7.37
C LYS A 117 10.66 -8.07 7.14
N VAL A 118 11.29 -7.58 8.20
CA VAL A 118 12.20 -6.44 8.16
C VAL A 118 13.61 -6.95 7.86
N ASP A 119 14.26 -6.35 6.87
CA ASP A 119 15.69 -6.48 6.66
C ASP A 119 16.42 -5.38 7.46
N GLU A 120 16.98 -5.75 8.61
CA GLU A 120 17.72 -4.81 9.46
C GLU A 120 18.93 -4.20 8.75
N GLY A 121 19.56 -4.92 7.81
CA GLY A 121 20.69 -4.42 7.04
C GLY A 121 20.28 -3.22 6.18
N ARG A 122 19.12 -3.31 5.53
CA ARG A 122 18.53 -2.19 4.77
C ARG A 122 18.13 -1.03 5.68
N CYS A 123 17.54 -1.29 6.85
CA CYS A 123 17.22 -0.25 7.81
C CYS A 123 18.46 0.49 8.32
N ARG A 124 19.54 -0.24 8.63
CA ARG A 124 20.84 0.36 9.00
C ARG A 124 21.47 1.10 7.84
N GLN A 125 21.24 0.69 6.59
CA GLN A 125 21.68 1.43 5.42
C GLN A 125 20.94 2.77 5.29
N ILE A 126 19.62 2.80 5.50
CA ILE A 126 18.84 4.06 5.52
C ILE A 126 19.45 5.04 6.53
N MET A 127 19.80 4.58 7.73
CA MET A 127 20.44 5.42 8.75
C MET A 127 21.79 5.99 8.28
N LYS A 128 22.62 5.18 7.61
CA LYS A 128 23.89 5.65 7.02
C LYS A 128 23.68 6.66 5.88
N ASP A 129 22.62 6.48 5.10
CA ASP A 129 22.35 7.33 3.95
C ASP A 129 21.87 8.72 4.39
N ILE A 130 21.11 8.81 5.48
CA ILE A 130 20.60 10.09 6.01
C ILE A 130 21.56 10.77 6.97
N SER A 131 22.53 10.05 7.57
CA SER A 131 23.46 10.63 8.54
C SER A 131 24.34 11.72 7.94
N VAL A 132 24.56 11.72 6.62
CA VAL A 132 25.35 12.75 5.93
C VAL A 132 24.58 14.07 5.74
N VAL A 133 23.28 14.11 6.07
CA VAL A 133 22.43 15.29 5.88
C VAL A 133 22.65 16.32 7.00
N SER A 134 22.85 15.88 8.24
CA SER A 134 23.10 16.76 9.39
C SER A 134 23.67 15.99 10.58
N GLU A 135 24.39 16.68 11.47
CA GLU A 135 24.88 16.12 12.74
C GLU A 135 23.74 15.57 13.62
N ILE A 136 22.56 16.22 13.58
CA ILE A 136 21.38 15.75 14.35
C ILE A 136 20.97 14.34 13.92
N LEU A 137 21.03 14.04 12.61
CA LEU A 137 20.74 12.72 12.07
C LEU A 137 21.92 11.76 12.26
N GLU A 138 23.16 12.25 12.23
CA GLU A 138 24.34 11.43 12.51
C GLU A 138 24.35 10.86 13.93
N TYR A 139 23.96 11.67 14.92
CA TYR A 139 23.85 11.27 16.33
C TYR A 139 22.44 10.82 16.72
N GLY A 140 21.54 10.62 15.76
CA GLY A 140 20.20 10.11 16.00
C GLY A 140 20.22 8.62 16.36
N GLU A 141 19.22 8.17 17.11
CA GLU A 141 19.08 6.76 17.48
C GLU A 141 17.86 6.14 16.81
N ILE A 142 18.03 4.97 16.19
CA ILE A 142 16.92 4.23 15.58
C ILE A 142 16.01 3.71 16.69
N THR A 143 14.74 4.14 16.70
CA THR A 143 13.73 3.70 17.66
C THR A 143 12.88 2.55 17.15
N ALA A 144 12.69 2.45 15.83
CA ALA A 144 12.03 1.31 15.20
C ALA A 144 12.61 1.04 13.81
N MET A 145 12.56 -0.24 13.42
CA MET A 145 12.85 -0.72 12.06
C MET A 145 11.61 -1.41 11.52
N GLN A 146 11.19 -1.03 10.31
CA GLN A 146 9.91 -1.47 9.75
C GLN A 146 10.05 -1.82 8.26
N ALA A 147 9.08 -2.59 7.78
CA ALA A 147 8.93 -2.88 6.36
C ALA A 147 7.45 -3.02 6.00
N CYS A 148 7.10 -2.67 4.77
CA CYS A 148 5.77 -2.83 4.21
C CYS A 148 5.83 -3.08 2.71
N TYR A 149 4.68 -3.29 2.06
CA TYR A 149 4.60 -3.44 0.61
C TYR A 149 3.82 -2.28 0.01
N LEU A 150 4.39 -1.66 -1.02
CA LEU A 150 3.72 -0.67 -1.85
C LEU A 150 2.98 -1.39 -2.99
N PRO A 151 1.67 -1.15 -3.18
CA PRO A 151 0.91 -1.72 -4.29
C PRO A 151 0.93 -0.81 -5.51
N TYR A 152 1.18 -1.35 -6.69
CA TYR A 152 1.15 -0.63 -7.96
C TYR A 152 0.12 -1.28 -8.87
N SER A 153 -0.81 -0.51 -9.42
CA SER A 153 -1.64 -1.04 -10.50
C SER A 153 -0.80 -1.21 -11.76
N GLU A 154 -0.94 -2.34 -12.45
CA GLU A 154 -0.36 -2.54 -13.79
C GLU A 154 -1.31 -2.07 -14.90
N ILE A 155 -2.54 -1.72 -14.53
CA ILE A 155 -3.57 -1.22 -15.46
C ILE A 155 -3.19 0.18 -15.94
N GLY A 156 -2.59 1.06 -15.15
CA GLY A 156 -2.24 2.37 -15.68
C GLY A 156 -1.60 3.30 -14.68
N PRO A 157 -1.48 4.60 -15.02
CA PRO A 157 -1.02 5.58 -14.07
C PRO A 157 -2.05 5.72 -12.94
N GLY A 158 -1.66 5.31 -11.73
CA GLY A 158 -2.49 5.40 -10.54
C GLY A 158 -3.22 4.10 -10.17
N PRO A 159 -4.12 4.15 -9.18
CA PRO A 159 -4.82 2.98 -8.68
C PRO A 159 -5.91 2.49 -9.63
N SER A 160 -6.31 1.21 -9.49
CA SER A 160 -7.55 0.69 -10.05
C SER A 160 -8.71 1.04 -9.12
N VAL A 161 -9.67 1.85 -9.59
CA VAL A 161 -10.82 2.34 -8.81
C VAL A 161 -12.09 2.19 -9.64
N GLY A 162 -13.03 1.34 -9.18
CA GLY A 162 -14.32 1.18 -9.84
C GLY A 162 -14.91 -0.23 -9.72
N TRP A 163 -15.95 -0.50 -10.50
CA TRP A 163 -16.54 -1.85 -10.60
C TRP A 163 -15.57 -2.81 -11.29
N VAL A 164 -15.48 -4.03 -10.78
CA VAL A 164 -14.64 -5.09 -11.35
C VAL A 164 -15.34 -5.68 -12.58
N PRO A 165 -14.67 -5.74 -13.75
CA PRO A 165 -15.24 -6.32 -14.97
C PRO A 165 -15.73 -7.75 -14.74
N GLY A 166 -16.94 -8.04 -15.22
CA GLY A 166 -17.55 -9.37 -15.09
C GLY A 166 -18.13 -9.70 -13.71
N MET A 167 -17.91 -8.87 -12.69
CA MET A 167 -18.37 -9.11 -11.32
C MET A 167 -19.32 -7.99 -10.87
N ARG A 168 -20.64 -8.25 -10.92
CA ARG A 168 -21.68 -7.32 -10.46
C ARG A 168 -21.57 -7.13 -8.95
N ASN A 169 -21.63 -5.87 -8.53
CA ASN A 169 -21.55 -5.42 -7.13
C ASN A 169 -20.21 -5.75 -6.44
N VAL A 170 -19.13 -5.92 -7.19
CA VAL A 170 -17.77 -5.99 -6.66
C VAL A 170 -16.98 -4.80 -7.17
N ALA A 171 -16.53 -3.94 -6.27
CA ALA A 171 -15.69 -2.80 -6.58
C ALA A 171 -14.26 -3.04 -6.08
N VAL A 172 -13.28 -2.35 -6.67
CA VAL A 172 -11.88 -2.38 -6.25
C VAL A 172 -11.34 -0.96 -6.07
N ALA A 173 -10.44 -0.80 -5.09
CA ALA A 173 -9.63 0.40 -4.89
C ALA A 173 -8.24 -0.02 -4.40
N ALA A 174 -7.30 -0.20 -5.33
CA ALA A 174 -5.95 -0.67 -5.01
C ALA A 174 -4.90 -0.18 -6.01
N GLY A 175 -3.63 -0.23 -5.64
CA GLY A 175 -2.52 0.16 -6.53
C GLY A 175 -2.09 1.63 -6.39
N HIS A 176 -2.35 2.26 -5.23
CA HIS A 176 -2.06 3.68 -4.98
C HIS A 176 -0.57 4.03 -4.77
N SER A 177 0.34 3.06 -4.90
CA SER A 177 1.77 3.19 -4.59
C SER A 177 2.02 3.86 -3.23
N CYS A 178 2.96 4.82 -3.16
CA CYS A 178 3.20 5.65 -1.99
C CYS A 178 2.15 6.77 -1.81
N TRP A 179 1.31 7.04 -2.82
CA TRP A 179 0.34 8.13 -2.82
C TRP A 179 -1.00 7.77 -2.15
N GLY A 180 -1.11 6.57 -1.58
CA GLY A 180 -2.33 6.11 -0.91
C GLY A 180 -2.82 7.06 0.17
N ILE A 181 -1.92 7.62 0.99
CA ILE A 181 -2.31 8.54 2.07
C ILE A 181 -2.95 9.84 1.54
N CYS A 182 -2.47 10.38 0.43
CA CYS A 182 -3.01 11.58 -0.19
C CYS A 182 -4.30 11.31 -0.96
N ASN A 183 -4.38 10.15 -1.63
CA ASN A 183 -5.47 9.82 -2.56
C ASN A 183 -6.64 9.06 -1.93
N ALA A 184 -6.47 8.50 -0.73
CA ALA A 184 -7.49 7.70 -0.06
C ALA A 184 -8.80 8.46 0.20
N PRO A 185 -8.80 9.72 0.70
CA PRO A 185 -10.06 10.46 0.92
C PRO A 185 -10.87 10.65 -0.36
N GLY A 186 -10.19 11.03 -1.46
CA GLY A 186 -10.80 11.12 -2.78
C GLY A 186 -11.34 9.78 -3.25
N THR A 187 -10.53 8.72 -3.16
CA THR A 187 -10.93 7.36 -3.54
C THR A 187 -12.17 6.89 -2.78
N GLY A 188 -12.25 7.13 -1.48
CA GLY A 188 -13.41 6.81 -0.65
C GLY A 188 -14.68 7.54 -1.10
N LYS A 189 -14.57 8.84 -1.38
CA LYS A 189 -15.68 9.63 -1.94
C LYS A 189 -16.16 9.06 -3.27
N LEU A 190 -15.23 8.75 -4.18
CA LEU A 190 -15.54 8.19 -5.50
C LEU A 190 -16.27 6.84 -5.41
N LEU A 191 -15.78 5.92 -4.57
CA LEU A 191 -16.45 4.63 -4.36
C LEU A 191 -17.83 4.78 -3.73
N THR A 192 -17.99 5.73 -2.81
CA THR A 192 -19.30 6.01 -2.19
C THR A 192 -20.30 6.51 -3.23
N GLU A 193 -19.91 7.46 -4.09
CA GLU A 193 -20.77 7.92 -5.20
C GLU A 193 -21.11 6.77 -6.15
N LEU A 194 -20.11 5.96 -6.53
CA LEU A 194 -20.32 4.82 -7.41
C LEU A 194 -21.34 3.81 -6.85
N ILE A 195 -21.23 3.49 -5.56
CA ILE A 195 -22.06 2.48 -4.90
C ILE A 195 -23.45 3.01 -4.58
N CYS A 196 -23.54 4.22 -4.01
CA CYS A 196 -24.80 4.77 -3.51
C CYS A 196 -25.61 5.52 -4.57
N GLU A 197 -24.94 6.15 -5.54
CA GLU A 197 -25.57 7.00 -6.55
C GLU A 197 -25.50 6.37 -7.96
N GLY A 198 -24.78 5.25 -8.12
CA GLY A 198 -24.61 4.53 -9.38
C GLY A 198 -23.69 5.23 -10.38
N ARG A 199 -23.13 6.40 -10.05
CA ARG A 199 -22.25 7.18 -10.92
C ARG A 199 -21.27 8.00 -10.09
N ILE A 200 -20.10 8.25 -10.66
CA ILE A 200 -19.09 9.15 -10.08
C ILE A 200 -19.26 10.55 -10.67
N SER A 201 -19.23 11.57 -9.83
CA SER A 201 -19.39 12.97 -10.23
C SER A 201 -18.28 13.89 -9.73
N SER A 202 -17.57 13.49 -8.66
CA SER A 202 -16.53 14.32 -8.04
C SER A 202 -15.22 14.40 -8.84
N ALA A 203 -14.95 13.47 -9.76
CA ALA A 203 -13.75 13.50 -10.61
C ALA A 203 -13.92 12.67 -11.89
N ASN A 204 -13.13 12.98 -12.91
CA ASN A 204 -12.95 12.09 -14.06
C ASN A 204 -11.96 10.98 -13.72
N ILE A 205 -12.45 9.75 -13.58
CA ILE A 205 -11.63 8.57 -13.25
C ILE A 205 -11.52 7.55 -14.38
N GLN A 206 -11.80 7.94 -15.63
CA GLN A 206 -11.72 7.03 -16.77
C GLN A 206 -10.35 6.33 -16.89
N SER A 207 -9.27 6.98 -16.43
CA SER A 207 -7.93 6.38 -16.43
C SER A 207 -7.71 5.33 -15.35
N LEU A 208 -8.56 5.30 -14.32
CA LEU A 208 -8.48 4.41 -13.16
C LEU A 208 -9.44 3.21 -13.28
N ASP A 209 -10.24 3.15 -14.35
CA ASP A 209 -11.22 2.09 -14.58
C ASP A 209 -10.52 0.71 -14.61
N PRO A 210 -10.89 -0.23 -13.71
CA PRO A 210 -10.31 -1.56 -13.67
C PRO A 210 -10.53 -2.38 -14.97
N GLY A 211 -11.48 -1.99 -15.82
CA GLY A 211 -11.76 -2.63 -17.11
C GLY A 211 -10.91 -2.18 -18.29
N ARG A 212 -10.04 -1.18 -18.13
CA ARG A 212 -9.27 -0.65 -19.28
C ARG A 212 -8.37 -1.68 -19.98
N TYR A 213 -7.93 -2.74 -19.29
CA TYR A 213 -6.92 -3.68 -19.80
C TYR A 213 -7.38 -5.14 -19.76
N THR A 214 -8.65 -5.38 -19.41
CA THR A 214 -9.31 -6.66 -19.66
C THR A 214 -9.71 -6.70 -21.14
N ARG A 215 -8.76 -7.07 -22.01
CA ARG A 215 -9.01 -7.54 -23.38
C ARG A 215 -8.73 -9.03 -23.46
#